data_AF-A0A3P9DGX4-F1
#
_entry.id   AF-A0A3P9DGX4-F1
#
_cell.length_a   1.000
_cell.length_b   1.000
_cell.length_c   1.000
_cell.angle_alpha   90.00
_cell.angle_beta   90.00
_cell.angle_gamma   90.00
#
_symmetry.space_group_name_H-M   'P 1'
#
loop_
_entity.id
_entity.type
_entity.pdbx_description
1 polymer ?
#
loop_
_entity_poly.entity_id
_entity_poly.type
_entity_poly.pdbx_seq_one_letter_code
_entity_poly.pdbx_strand_id
1 'polypeptide(L)'
;MEELARVRSAFVWRVTTEILTQLLEALVCDTVLNELEKESILEKNLARADKARSLIDTVRKKGDKACKITIKHLQIKDPSLSSQLRIGRGGGMCECLSV
;
A
#
# COMPACT_ATOMS: atom_id res chain seq x y z
N MET A 1 -2.69 -14.29 -1.13
CA MET A 1 -3.18 -13.61 0.11
C MET A 1 -2.21 -13.66 1.29
N GLU A 2 -1.42 -14.72 1.53
CA GLU A 2 -0.52 -14.78 2.70
C GLU A 2 0.67 -13.80 2.62
N GLU A 3 1.15 -13.49 1.42
CA GLU A 3 2.19 -12.48 1.21
C GLU A 3 1.81 -11.12 1.80
N LEU A 4 0.59 -10.61 1.55
CA LEU A 4 0.20 -9.31 2.07
C LEU A 4 0.14 -9.28 3.61
N ALA A 5 -0.22 -10.40 4.24
CA ALA A 5 -0.23 -10.53 5.70
C ALA A 5 1.17 -10.55 6.32
N ARG A 6 2.14 -11.22 5.67
CA ARG A 6 3.56 -11.19 6.06
C ARG A 6 4.15 -9.80 5.86
N VAL A 7 3.80 -9.18 4.73
CA VAL A 7 4.22 -7.83 4.37
C VAL A 7 3.66 -6.82 5.35
N ARG A 8 2.44 -6.98 5.86
CA ARG A 8 1.82 -6.08 6.86
C ARG A 8 2.75 -5.75 8.02
N SER A 9 3.41 -6.74 8.63
CA SER A 9 4.25 -6.50 9.81
C SER A 9 5.52 -5.71 9.47
N ALA A 10 6.19 -6.07 8.38
CA ALA A 10 7.41 -5.40 7.95
C ALA A 10 7.12 -4.04 7.27
N PHE A 11 5.97 -3.93 6.60
CA PHE A 11 5.41 -2.69 6.07
C PHE A 11 5.13 -1.73 7.22
N VAL A 12 4.36 -2.12 8.24
CA VAL A 12 4.11 -1.30 9.45
C VAL A 12 5.41 -0.76 10.06
N TRP A 13 6.45 -1.60 10.16
CA TRP A 13 7.72 -1.21 10.75
C TRP A 13 8.50 -0.20 9.89
N ARG A 14 8.49 -0.37 8.57
CA ARG A 14 9.36 0.40 7.66
C ARG A 14 8.67 1.55 6.93
N VAL A 15 7.35 1.51 6.71
CA VAL A 15 6.59 2.48 5.91
C VAL A 15 6.43 3.85 6.58
N THR A 16 7.09 4.90 6.11
CA THR A 16 6.87 6.25 6.67
C THR A 16 5.45 6.74 6.47
N THR A 17 5.01 7.68 7.31
CA THR A 17 3.68 8.31 7.20
C THR A 17 3.46 8.89 5.81
N GLU A 18 4.53 9.40 5.19
CA GLU A 18 4.53 9.91 3.83
C GLU A 18 4.27 8.80 2.79
N ILE A 19 5.04 7.70 2.82
CA ILE A 19 4.80 6.56 1.92
C ILE A 19 3.39 6.01 2.11
N LEU A 20 2.90 5.97 3.35
CA LEU A 20 1.54 5.51 3.65
C LEU A 20 0.46 6.41 3.02
N THR A 21 0.56 7.73 3.18
CA THR A 21 -0.38 8.68 2.56
C THR A 21 -0.34 8.60 1.05
N GLN A 22 0.87 8.55 0.49
CA GLN A 22 1.07 8.40 -0.94
C GLN A 22 0.50 7.08 -1.49
N LEU A 23 0.58 5.99 -0.72
CA LEU A 23 0.01 4.70 -1.11
C LEU A 23 -1.53 4.74 -1.04
N LEU A 24 -2.09 5.40 -0.01
CA LEU A 24 -3.53 5.66 0.10
C LEU A 24 -4.04 6.42 -1.13
N GLU A 25 -3.34 7.48 -1.54
CA GLU A 25 -3.69 8.28 -2.71
C GLU A 25 -3.63 7.50 -4.00
N ALA A 26 -2.57 6.72 -4.19
CA ALA A 26 -2.45 5.83 -5.34
C ALA A 26 -3.61 4.83 -5.41
N LEU A 27 -4.00 4.25 -4.27
CA LEU A 27 -5.13 3.32 -4.21
C LEU A 27 -6.48 4.01 -4.45
N VAL A 28 -6.65 5.27 -4.03
CA VAL A 28 -7.83 6.06 -4.38
C VAL A 28 -7.86 6.36 -5.89
N CYS A 29 -6.70 6.71 -6.47
CA CYS A 29 -6.56 6.97 -7.90
C CYS A 29 -6.87 5.72 -8.76
N ASP A 30 -6.36 4.55 -8.37
CA ASP A 30 -6.70 3.27 -8.98
C ASP A 30 -8.15 2.80 -8.68
N THR A 31 -8.96 3.64 -8.02
CA THR A 31 -10.34 3.35 -7.60
C THR A 31 -10.47 2.13 -6.66
N VAL A 32 -9.32 1.69 -6.12
CA VAL A 32 -9.21 0.61 -5.14
C VAL A 32 -9.66 1.08 -3.76
N LEU A 33 -9.54 2.36 -3.43
CA LEU A 33 -10.12 2.94 -2.22
C LEU A 33 -11.03 4.11 -2.61
N ASN A 34 -12.03 4.41 -1.78
CA ASN A 34 -12.78 5.66 -1.91
C ASN A 34 -12.13 6.71 -1.02
N GLU A 35 -12.36 7.99 -1.32
CA GLU A 35 -11.88 9.10 -0.49
C GLU A 35 -12.36 8.98 0.96
N LEU A 36 -13.62 8.55 1.16
CA LEU A 36 -14.19 8.26 2.47
C LEU A 36 -13.43 7.16 3.23
N GLU A 37 -13.00 6.10 2.54
CA GLU A 37 -12.22 5.02 3.16
C GLU A 37 -10.82 5.51 3.53
N LYS A 38 -10.20 6.33 2.67
CA LYS A 38 -8.90 6.96 2.95
C LYS A 38 -8.98 7.87 4.17
N GLU A 39 -9.96 8.78 4.22
CA GLU A 39 -10.16 9.67 5.36
C GLU A 39 -10.45 8.87 6.63
N SER A 40 -11.32 7.86 6.57
CA SER A 40 -11.60 7.03 7.75
C SER A 40 -10.34 6.33 8.28
N ILE A 41 -9.45 5.85 7.41
CA ILE A 41 -8.17 5.24 7.83
C ILE A 41 -7.23 6.29 8.45
N LEU A 42 -7.15 7.48 7.85
CA LEU A 42 -6.30 8.58 8.32
C LEU A 42 -6.77 9.18 9.64
N GLU A 43 -8.09 9.26 9.85
CA GLU A 43 -8.75 9.83 11.01
C GLU A 43 -8.87 8.82 12.16
N LYS A 44 -9.24 7.56 11.89
CA LYS A 44 -9.40 6.55 12.95
C LYS A 44 -8.11 6.13 13.64
N ASN A 45 -6.96 6.27 12.99
CA ASN A 45 -5.72 5.70 13.49
C ASN A 45 -4.69 6.81 13.72
N LEU A 46 -4.37 7.13 14.97
CA LEU A 46 -3.30 8.10 15.29
C LEU A 46 -1.91 7.52 15.07
N ALA A 47 -1.74 6.22 15.30
CA ALA A 47 -0.47 5.53 15.11
C ALA A 47 -0.27 5.13 13.64
N ARG A 48 0.93 5.38 13.11
CA ARG A 48 1.40 4.91 11.80
C ARG A 48 1.17 3.40 11.61
N ALA A 49 1.39 2.62 12.65
CA ALA A 49 1.21 1.17 12.63
C ALA A 49 -0.26 0.76 12.43
N ASP A 50 -1.18 1.45 13.12
CA ASP A 50 -2.61 1.19 12.98
C ASP A 50 -3.13 1.65 11.61
N LYS A 51 -2.67 2.80 11.11
CA LYS A 51 -2.98 3.24 9.72
C LYS A 51 -2.57 2.19 8.69
N ALA A 52 -1.35 1.66 8.81
CA ALA A 52 -0.82 0.64 7.91
C ALA A 52 -1.59 -0.69 8.03
N ARG A 53 -1.97 -1.11 9.25
CA ARG A 53 -2.84 -2.29 9.43
C ARG A 53 -4.20 -2.09 8.79
N SER A 54 -4.83 -0.95 9.02
CA SER A 54 -6.16 -0.62 8.49
C SER A 54 -6.16 -0.62 6.97
N LEU A 55 -5.14 0.01 6.35
CA LEU A 55 -4.95 -0.02 4.90
C LEU A 55 -4.86 -1.45 4.34
N ILE A 56 -4.02 -2.31 4.95
CA ILE A 56 -3.88 -3.70 4.51
C ILE A 56 -5.18 -4.48 4.69
N ASP A 57 -5.94 -4.24 5.76
CA ASP A 57 -7.25 -4.87 5.99
C ASP A 57 -8.26 -4.46 4.92
N THR A 58 -8.33 -3.17 4.58
CA THR A 58 -9.23 -2.66 3.54
C THR A 58 -8.86 -3.21 2.16
N VAL A 59 -7.57 -3.23 1.82
CA VAL A 59 -7.06 -3.82 0.57
C VAL A 59 -7.42 -5.31 0.51
N ARG A 60 -7.26 -6.05 1.60
CA ARG A 60 -7.62 -7.48 1.67
C ARG A 60 -9.13 -7.69 1.51
N LYS A 61 -9.97 -6.81 2.09
CA LYS A 61 -11.43 -6.85 1.95
C LYS A 61 -11.89 -6.55 0.51
N LYS A 62 -11.20 -5.66 -0.19
CA LYS A 62 -11.46 -5.35 -1.61
C LYS A 62 -11.14 -6.53 -2.55
N GLY A 63 -10.19 -7.39 -2.16
CA GLY A 63 -9.85 -8.62 -2.86
C GLY A 63 -8.48 -8.60 -3.53
N ASP A 64 -8.15 -9.67 -4.26
CA ASP A 64 -6.78 -9.93 -4.73
C ASP A 64 -6.26 -8.89 -5.75
N LYS A 65 -7.16 -8.26 -6.52
CA LYS A 65 -6.80 -7.15 -7.43
C LYS A 65 -6.22 -5.96 -6.68
N ALA A 66 -6.84 -5.58 -5.56
CA ALA A 66 -6.37 -4.50 -4.71
C ALA A 66 -4.99 -4.82 -4.14
N CYS A 67 -4.79 -6.05 -3.62
CA CYS A 67 -3.50 -6.51 -3.11
C CYS A 67 -2.38 -6.32 -4.14
N LYS A 68 -2.61 -6.72 -5.39
CA LYS A 68 -1.61 -6.60 -6.47
C LYS A 68 -1.26 -5.15 -6.77
N ILE A 69 -2.25 -4.26 -6.82
CA ILE A 69 -2.06 -2.83 -7.06
C ILE A 69 -1.27 -2.20 -5.91
N THR A 70 -1.62 -2.51 -4.66
CA THR A 70 -0.89 -2.02 -3.47
C THR A 70 0.58 -2.43 -3.50
N ILE A 71 0.85 -3.70 -3.83
CA ILE A 71 2.22 -4.23 -3.94
C ILE A 71 2.98 -3.53 -5.06
N LYS A 72 2.35 -3.32 -6.22
CA LYS A 72 2.97 -2.65 -7.37
C LYS A 72 3.33 -1.19 -7.04
N HIS A 73 2.42 -0.44 -6.43
CA HIS A 73 2.70 0.92 -5.98
C HIS A 73 3.79 0.97 -4.92
N LEU A 74 3.83 -0.01 -4.02
CA LEU A 74 4.89 -0.13 -3.03
C LEU A 74 6.26 -0.37 -3.68
N GLN A 75 6.32 -1.22 -4.71
CA GLN A 75 7.54 -1.45 -5.50
C GLN A 75 8.01 -0.18 -6.22
N ILE A 76 7.08 0.62 -6.74
CA ILE A 76 7.39 1.86 -7.46
C ILE A 76 7.88 2.94 -6.48
N LYS A 77 7.19 3.11 -5.35
CA LYS A 77 7.54 4.14 -4.35
C LYS A 77 8.78 3.78 -3.54
N ASP A 78 8.93 2.51 -3.18
CA ASP A 78 10.04 2.02 -2.36
C ASP A 78 10.53 0.64 -2.85
N PRO A 79 11.35 0.63 -3.92
CA PRO A 79 11.91 -0.60 -4.46
C PRO A 79 12.83 -1.30 -3.45
N SER A 80 13.51 -0.54 -2.59
CA SER A 80 14.36 -1.08 -1.50
C SER A 80 13.52 -1.89 -0.51
N LEU A 81 12.38 -1.33 -0.10
CA LEU A 81 11.46 -2.00 0.79
C LEU A 81 10.86 -3.25 0.15
N SER A 82 10.44 -3.16 -1.11
CA SER A 82 9.89 -4.31 -1.83
C SER A 82 10.89 -5.47 -1.96
N SER A 83 12.17 -5.14 -2.18
CA SER A 83 13.27 -6.10 -2.26
C SER A 83 13.50 -6.78 -0.90
N GLN A 84 13.47 -6.01 0.19
CA GLN A 84 13.57 -6.54 1.56
C GLN A 84 12.36 -7.40 1.94
N LEU A 85 11.18 -7.05 1.47
CA LEU A 85 9.92 -7.76 1.71
C LEU A 85 9.76 -8.99 0.80
N ARG A 86 10.66 -9.20 -0.17
CA ARG A 86 10.63 -10.27 -1.19
C ARG A 86 9.29 -10.39 -1.91
N ILE A 87 8.56 -9.28 -2.06
CA ILE A 87 7.28 -9.29 -2.76
C ILE A 87 7.57 -9.31 -4.26
N GLY A 88 7.08 -10.35 -4.93
CA GLY A 88 7.58 -10.85 -6.21
C GLY A 88 8.07 -9.82 -7.22
N ARG A 89 9.32 -10.01 -7.69
CA ARG A 89 9.83 -9.52 -8.98
C ARG A 89 8.92 -10.04 -10.08
N GLY A 90 8.00 -9.21 -10.54
CA GLY A 90 7.05 -9.54 -11.60
C GLY A 90 6.65 -8.30 -12.38
N GLY A 91 7.60 -7.82 -13.21
CA GLY A 91 7.43 -7.04 -14.44
C GLY A 91 6.29 -6.03 -14.57
N GLY A 92 6.66 -4.77 -14.82
CA GLY A 92 5.77 -3.78 -15.42
C GLY A 92 6.07 -2.37 -14.95
N MET A 93 7.17 -1.81 -15.44
CA MET A 93 7.40 -0.37 -15.50
C MET A 93 6.11 0.29 -16.01
N CYS A 94 5.52 1.18 -15.22
CA CYS A 94 4.62 2.20 -15.74
C CYS A 94 5.30 3.52 -15.39
N GLU A 95 6.21 3.95 -16.26
CA GLU A 95 6.51 5.36 -16.39
C GLU A 95 5.20 6.04 -16.78
N CYS A 96 4.65 6.85 -15.88
CA CYS A 96 3.78 7.94 -16.27
C CYS A 96 4.48 9.24 -15.87
N LEU A 97 5.21 9.75 -16.86
CA LEU A 97 5.56 11.14 -17.14
C LEU A 97 6.17 12.02 -16.04
N SER A 98 7.46 12.30 -16.23
CA SER A 98 8.03 13.65 -16.06
C SER A 98 7.10 14.72 -16.62
N VAL A 99 6.89 15.76 -15.81
CA VAL A 99 6.75 17.13 -16.33
C VAL A 99 8.12 17.79 -16.38
#